data_AF-U1HZZ5-F1
#
_entry.id   AF-U1HZZ5-F1
#
_cell.length_a   1.000
_cell.length_b   1.000
_cell.length_c   1.000
_cell.angle_alpha   90.00
_cell.angle_beta   90.00
_cell.angle_gamma   90.00
#
_symmetry.space_group_name_H-M   'P 1'
#
loop_
_entity.id
_entity.type
_entity.pdbx_description
1 polymer ?
#
loop_
_entity_poly.entity_id
_entity_poly.type
_entity_poly.pdbx_seq_one_letter_code
_entity_poly.pdbx_strand_id
1 'polypeptide(L)'
;MSELNFAKTFLQTLDAKSTKYPPNHVFDAKTFPTRIPFTLPKLPQPPHPPYPKSTPSAPPPPGATRTTSTISLTLKSSRNPALALTLPDIDPFTTTISQLRETVQSDPARCLCGAPDPPPKTDTTPANEAGQTTDKAADVPSEGMEGIETVTSPPPPPPPPPPGKEILETEQFWKDLQGYLEQRIKDEAEAASLVQKWKGDWQRRD
;
A
#
# COMPACT_ATOMS: atom_id res chain seq x y z
N MET A 1 -30.35 -8.82 -0.33
CA MET A 1 -29.04 -9.49 -0.05
C MET A 1 -28.05 -9.43 -1.22
N SER A 2 -28.47 -9.21 -2.47
CA SER A 2 -27.57 -9.19 -3.65
C SER A 2 -26.63 -7.97 -3.72
N GLU A 3 -27.11 -6.78 -3.34
CA GLU A 3 -26.34 -5.53 -3.44
C GLU A 3 -25.10 -5.52 -2.53
N LEU A 4 -25.19 -6.14 -1.35
CA LEU A 4 -24.06 -6.27 -0.44
C LEU A 4 -22.97 -7.18 -1.04
N ASN A 5 -23.37 -8.26 -1.71
CA ASN A 5 -22.43 -9.15 -2.40
C ASN A 5 -21.80 -8.45 -3.62
N PHE A 6 -22.58 -7.65 -4.36
CA PHE A 6 -22.07 -6.82 -5.45
C PHE A 6 -21.06 -5.78 -4.95
N ALA A 7 -21.36 -5.05 -3.88
CA ALA A 7 -20.47 -4.04 -3.34
C ALA A 7 -19.12 -4.64 -2.90
N LYS A 8 -19.15 -5.83 -2.28
CA LYS A 8 -17.93 -6.56 -1.89
C LYS A 8 -17.09 -6.96 -3.09
N THR A 9 -17.68 -7.58 -4.11
CA THR A 9 -16.94 -7.99 -5.31
C THR A 9 -16.42 -6.79 -6.11
N PHE A 10 -17.19 -5.70 -6.17
CA PHE A 10 -16.78 -4.45 -6.80
C PHE A 10 -15.59 -3.81 -6.09
N LEU A 11 -15.63 -3.67 -4.76
CA LEU A 11 -14.52 -3.12 -3.98
C LEU A 11 -13.27 -4.00 -4.09
N GLN A 12 -13.41 -5.32 -4.06
CA GLN A 12 -12.28 -6.24 -4.26
C GLN A 12 -11.66 -6.10 -5.66
N THR A 13 -12.47 -5.84 -6.68
CA THR A 13 -11.99 -5.55 -8.04
C THR A 13 -11.28 -4.20 -8.12
N LEU A 14 -11.78 -3.17 -7.43
CA LEU A 14 -11.10 -1.88 -7.33
C LEU A 14 -9.77 -1.99 -6.58
N ASP A 15 -9.72 -2.87 -5.57
CA ASP A 15 -8.53 -3.09 -4.77
C ASP A 15 -7.39 -3.78 -5.56
N ALA A 16 -7.69 -4.50 -6.63
CA ALA A 16 -6.68 -5.06 -7.53
C ALA A 16 -6.05 -4.00 -8.48
N LYS A 17 -6.62 -2.79 -8.56
CA LYS A 17 -6.14 -1.74 -9.48
C LYS A 17 -5.01 -0.94 -8.82
N SER A 18 -3.89 -0.78 -9.53
CA SER A 18 -2.67 -0.14 -9.00
C SER A 18 -2.80 1.37 -8.71
N THR A 19 -3.89 2.02 -9.11
CA THR A 19 -4.08 3.47 -8.93
C THR A 19 -4.66 3.76 -7.53
N LYS A 20 -3.96 3.33 -6.48
CA LYS A 20 -4.33 3.64 -5.10
C LYS A 20 -3.47 4.78 -4.59
N TYR A 21 -4.14 5.87 -4.25
CA TYR A 21 -3.53 6.95 -3.49
C TYR A 21 -3.72 6.66 -2.01
N PRO A 22 -2.66 6.83 -1.17
CA PRO A 22 -2.82 6.70 0.26
C PRO A 22 -3.79 7.76 0.79
N PRO A 23 -4.41 7.55 1.97
CA PRO A 23 -5.37 8.51 2.55
C PRO A 23 -4.81 9.93 2.74
N ASN A 24 -3.48 10.07 2.84
CA ASN A 24 -2.79 11.35 3.01
C ASN A 24 -2.22 11.92 1.70
N HIS A 25 -2.57 11.36 0.55
CA HIS A 25 -2.12 11.87 -0.74
C HIS A 25 -2.87 13.16 -1.09
N VAL A 26 -2.13 14.24 -1.28
CA VAL A 26 -2.66 15.52 -1.76
C VAL A 26 -1.98 15.82 -3.09
N PHE A 27 -2.78 16.08 -4.12
CA PHE A 27 -2.27 16.52 -5.40
C PHE A 27 -1.97 18.02 -5.35
N ASP A 28 -0.86 18.43 -5.96
CA ASP A 28 -0.52 19.84 -6.09
C ASP A 28 -1.46 20.51 -7.12
N ALA A 29 -2.07 21.62 -6.71
CA ALA A 29 -3.02 22.39 -7.50
C ALA A 29 -2.42 22.85 -8.85
N LYS A 30 -1.11 23.04 -8.92
CA LYS A 30 -0.40 23.51 -10.12
C LYS A 30 -0.13 22.43 -11.16
N THR A 31 -0.20 21.16 -10.76
CA THR A 31 0.10 20.02 -11.64
C THR A 31 -1.12 19.53 -12.42
N PHE A 32 -2.32 19.99 -12.05
CA PHE A 32 -3.54 19.58 -12.73
C PHE A 32 -3.64 20.23 -14.12
N PRO A 33 -3.89 19.44 -15.18
CA PRO A 33 -4.19 20.00 -16.48
C PRO A 33 -5.52 20.76 -16.40
N THR A 34 -5.61 21.89 -17.10
CA THR A 34 -6.84 22.69 -17.19
C THR A 34 -7.94 21.86 -17.85
N ARG A 35 -8.80 21.24 -17.04
CA ARG A 35 -9.98 20.48 -17.49
C ARG A 35 -11.18 21.42 -17.53
N ILE A 36 -12.08 21.20 -18.49
CA ILE A 36 -13.40 21.83 -18.48
C ILE A 36 -14.09 21.38 -17.18
N PRO A 37 -14.62 22.32 -16.36
CA PRO A 37 -15.24 21.96 -15.10
C PRO A 37 -16.48 21.09 -15.36
N PHE A 38 -16.47 19.87 -14.83
CA PHE A 38 -17.68 19.04 -14.72
C PHE A 38 -18.58 19.65 -13.65
N THR A 39 -19.52 20.49 -14.07
CA THR A 39 -20.55 21.04 -13.18
C THR A 39 -21.59 19.97 -12.91
N LEU A 40 -21.79 19.62 -11.65
CA LEU A 40 -22.87 18.71 -11.26
C LEU A 40 -24.23 19.30 -11.68
N PRO A 41 -25.20 18.44 -12.07
CA PRO A 41 -26.57 18.89 -12.29
C PRO A 41 -27.10 19.65 -11.07
N LYS A 42 -27.74 20.80 -11.31
CA LYS A 42 -28.37 21.58 -10.24
C LYS A 42 -29.49 20.72 -9.63
N LEU A 43 -29.39 20.47 -8.32
CA LEU A 43 -30.43 19.77 -7.57
C LEU A 43 -31.74 20.57 -7.69
N PRO A 44 -32.87 19.91 -7.95
CA PRO A 44 -34.16 20.57 -8.03
C PRO A 44 -34.74 20.81 -6.62
N GLN A 45 -34.25 21.81 -5.85
CA GLN A 45 -34.97 22.39 -4.70
C GLN A 45 -34.29 23.65 -4.07
N PRO A 46 -34.97 24.36 -3.12
CA PRO A 46 -35.12 25.82 -3.05
C PRO A 46 -33.78 26.56 -2.92
N PRO A 47 -33.73 27.89 -3.16
CA PRO A 47 -32.47 28.64 -3.11
C PRO A 47 -31.72 28.33 -1.81
N HIS A 48 -30.56 27.70 -1.94
CA HIS A 48 -29.62 27.57 -0.84
C HIS A 48 -29.34 28.98 -0.32
N PRO A 49 -29.28 29.19 1.00
CA PRO A 49 -28.92 30.49 1.54
C PRO A 49 -27.62 30.95 0.90
N PRO A 50 -27.50 32.25 0.52
CA PRO A 50 -26.31 32.74 -0.15
C PRO A 50 -25.09 32.44 0.70
N TYR A 51 -24.07 31.87 0.07
CA TYR A 51 -22.78 31.66 0.71
C TYR A 51 -22.27 32.99 1.26
N PRO A 52 -21.70 33.02 2.49
CA PRO A 52 -21.09 34.22 3.03
C PRO A 52 -20.01 34.67 2.05
N LYS A 53 -20.23 35.84 1.41
CA LYS A 53 -19.24 36.41 0.49
C LYS A 53 -18.01 36.75 1.31
N SER A 54 -16.90 36.05 1.06
CA SER A 54 -15.60 36.41 1.63
C SER A 54 -15.27 37.82 1.15
N THR A 55 -15.46 38.81 2.02
CA THR A 55 -15.03 40.18 1.77
C THR A 55 -13.51 40.15 1.71
N PRO A 56 -12.85 40.70 0.68
CA PRO A 56 -11.39 40.84 0.68
C PRO A 56 -10.99 41.57 1.96
N SER A 57 -10.19 40.91 2.79
CA SER A 57 -9.62 41.53 3.99
C SER A 57 -8.82 42.75 3.53
N ALA A 58 -9.17 43.93 4.04
CA ALA A 58 -8.47 45.16 3.73
C ALA A 58 -6.96 44.98 4.02
N PRO A 59 -6.06 45.59 3.21
CA PRO A 59 -4.64 45.51 3.49
C PRO A 59 -4.38 46.02 4.92
N PRO A 60 -3.64 45.26 5.74
CA PRO A 60 -3.37 45.66 7.11
C PRO A 60 -2.66 47.01 7.12
N PRO A 61 -2.97 47.90 8.08
CA PRO A 61 -2.27 49.17 8.21
C PRO A 61 -0.76 48.94 8.39
N PRO A 62 0.11 49.80 7.83
CA PRO A 62 1.56 49.65 7.92
C PRO A 62 1.99 49.57 9.39
N GLY A 63 2.47 48.39 9.82
CA GLY A 63 2.86 48.10 11.20
C GLY A 63 2.07 46.97 11.89
N ALA A 64 1.00 46.46 11.30
CA ALA A 64 0.26 45.32 11.86
C ALA A 64 0.93 43.98 11.48
N THR A 65 1.59 43.35 12.46
CA THR A 65 1.97 41.94 12.36
C THR A 65 0.69 41.11 12.26
N ARG A 66 0.56 40.26 11.21
CA ARG A 66 -0.51 39.27 11.09
C ARG A 66 -0.73 38.64 12.47
N THR A 67 -1.93 38.75 13.03
CA THR A 67 -2.35 37.95 14.17
C THR A 67 -2.35 36.50 13.72
N THR A 68 -1.21 35.82 13.86
CA THR A 68 -1.12 34.37 13.74
C THR A 68 -2.05 33.81 14.80
N SER A 69 -3.12 33.13 14.37
CA SER A 69 -4.07 32.52 15.29
C SER A 69 -3.38 31.31 15.92
N THR A 70 -2.61 31.59 16.96
CA THR A 70 -1.85 30.64 17.75
C THR A 70 -2.82 29.75 18.55
N ILE A 71 -2.72 28.43 18.38
CA ILE A 71 -3.48 27.44 19.14
C ILE A 71 -2.51 26.58 19.94
N SER A 72 -2.92 26.18 21.15
CA SER A 72 -2.17 25.20 21.96
C SER A 72 -2.68 23.79 21.67
N LEU A 73 -1.80 22.89 21.22
CA LEU A 73 -2.15 21.49 20.94
C LEU A 73 -1.67 20.59 22.08
N THR A 74 -2.56 19.69 22.54
CA THR A 74 -2.22 18.64 23.51
C THR A 74 -2.23 17.29 22.80
N LEU A 75 -1.06 16.72 22.58
CA LEU A 75 -0.90 15.41 21.94
C LEU A 75 -0.78 14.33 23.02
N LYS A 76 -1.72 13.38 23.05
CA LYS A 76 -1.73 12.24 23.96
C LYS A 76 -1.28 10.97 23.24
N SER A 77 -0.23 10.31 23.73
CA SER A 77 0.25 9.03 23.24
C SER A 77 -0.11 7.92 24.23
N SER A 78 -0.77 6.87 23.74
CA SER A 78 -1.14 5.68 24.53
C SER A 78 0.03 4.70 24.78
N ARG A 79 1.27 5.19 24.75
CA ARG A 79 2.45 4.38 25.09
C ARG A 79 2.47 4.06 26.58
N ASN A 80 3.26 3.07 26.98
CA ASN A 80 3.51 2.75 28.38
C ASN A 80 4.98 3.11 28.70
N PRO A 81 5.25 4.18 29.47
CA PRO A 81 4.31 5.08 30.17
C PRO A 81 3.60 6.10 29.25
N ALA A 82 2.39 6.53 29.64
CA ALA A 82 1.55 7.44 28.84
C ALA A 82 2.18 8.83 28.73
N LEU A 83 2.40 9.31 27.50
CA LEU A 83 3.06 10.58 27.22
C LEU A 83 2.02 11.63 26.79
N ALA A 84 2.02 12.79 27.46
CA ALA A 84 1.20 13.94 27.09
C ALA A 84 2.13 15.14 26.80
N LEU A 85 2.14 15.60 25.55
CA LEU A 85 2.95 16.74 25.10
C LEU A 85 2.04 17.94 24.81
N THR A 86 2.32 19.08 25.43
CA THR A 86 1.64 20.35 25.16
C THR A 86 2.56 21.23 24.33
N LEU A 87 2.17 21.54 23.10
CA LEU A 87 2.89 22.45 22.21
C LEU A 87 2.16 23.80 22.18
N PRO A 88 2.69 24.84 22.84
CA PRO A 88 2.15 26.20 22.73
C PRO A 88 2.58 26.83 21.40
N ASP A 89 1.81 27.81 20.93
CA ASP A 89 2.20 28.65 19.79
C ASP A 89 2.29 27.98 18.41
N ILE A 90 1.29 27.14 18.10
CA ILE A 90 1.17 26.51 16.77
C ILE A 90 0.21 27.32 15.89
N ASP A 91 0.69 27.74 14.72
CA ASP A 91 -0.15 28.28 13.66
C ASP A 91 -0.79 27.11 12.88
N PRO A 92 -2.14 26.97 12.92
CA PRO A 92 -2.86 25.84 12.34
C PRO A 92 -2.82 25.83 10.81
N PHE A 93 -2.47 26.94 10.16
CA PHE A 93 -2.47 27.04 8.70
C PHE A 93 -1.09 26.79 8.08
N THR A 94 -0.03 26.85 8.87
CA THR A 94 1.36 26.71 8.38
C THR A 94 2.04 25.46 8.89
N THR A 95 1.66 24.96 10.07
CA THR A 95 2.30 23.79 10.69
C THR A 95 1.82 22.50 10.05
N THR A 96 2.75 21.74 9.46
CA THR A 96 2.45 20.43 8.84
C THR A 96 2.60 19.29 9.85
N ILE A 97 1.90 18.18 9.62
CA ILE A 97 1.96 16.95 10.44
C ILE A 97 3.42 16.42 10.57
N SER A 98 4.27 16.61 9.55
CA SER A 98 5.68 16.24 9.60
C SER A 98 6.45 17.05 10.66
N GLN A 99 6.23 18.37 10.74
CA GLN A 99 6.84 19.23 11.75
C GLN A 99 6.37 18.85 13.16
N LEU A 100 5.09 18.50 13.33
CA LEU A 100 4.58 17.99 14.60
C LEU A 100 5.21 16.65 15.00
N ARG A 101 5.53 15.78 14.02
CA ARG A 101 6.23 14.53 14.30
C ARG A 101 7.69 14.75 14.67
N GLU A 102 8.34 15.70 14.01
CA GLU A 102 9.72 16.07 14.31
C GLU A 102 9.86 16.66 15.71
N THR A 103 8.95 17.54 16.13
CA THR A 103 8.94 18.10 17.50
C THR A 103 8.68 17.02 18.55
N VAL A 104 7.79 16.06 18.27
CA VAL A 104 7.57 14.89 19.14
C VAL A 104 8.76 13.93 19.15
N GLN A 105 9.58 13.92 18.10
CA GLN A 105 10.77 13.07 17.98
C GLN A 105 12.00 13.71 18.65
N SER A 106 12.11 15.03 18.64
CA SER A 106 13.20 15.79 19.27
C SER A 106 13.01 16.03 20.77
N ASP A 107 11.80 15.79 21.29
CA ASP A 107 11.51 15.94 22.72
C ASP A 107 12.42 15.03 23.58
N PRO A 108 13.26 15.59 24.47
CA PRO A 108 14.20 14.84 25.30
C PRO A 108 13.54 13.83 26.23
N ALA A 109 12.23 13.92 26.49
CA ALA A 109 11.48 12.90 27.25
C ALA A 109 11.56 11.50 26.62
N ARG A 110 11.94 11.42 25.33
CA ARG A 110 12.09 10.17 24.58
C ARG A 110 13.56 9.71 24.44
N CYS A 111 14.54 10.57 24.75
CA CYS A 111 15.98 10.31 24.61
C CYS A 111 16.64 9.71 25.87
N LEU A 112 15.86 9.35 26.90
CA LEU A 112 16.33 8.48 27.99
C LEU A 112 15.94 7.01 27.71
N CYS A 113 16.46 6.44 26.63
CA CYS A 113 16.65 5.00 26.49
C CYS A 113 18.11 4.67 26.86
N GLY A 114 18.39 4.69 28.16
CA GLY A 114 19.72 4.41 28.70
C GLY A 114 19.63 3.99 30.16
N ALA A 115 18.90 2.91 30.44
CA ALA A 115 19.02 2.17 31.69
C ALA A 115 19.42 0.71 31.32
N PRO A 116 20.52 0.19 31.89
CA PRO A 116 21.12 -1.08 31.51
C PRO A 116 20.26 -2.29 31.94
N ASP A 117 20.24 -3.31 31.08
CA ASP A 117 19.69 -4.65 31.36
C ASP A 117 20.14 -5.21 32.73
N PRO A 118 19.25 -5.82 33.52
CA PRO A 118 19.69 -6.71 34.60
C PRO A 118 20.21 -8.05 34.00
N PRO A 119 21.35 -8.57 34.48
CA PRO A 119 22.05 -9.70 33.89
C PRO A 119 21.34 -11.06 34.06
N PRO A 120 21.70 -12.07 33.25
CA PRO A 120 21.06 -13.37 33.21
C PRO A 120 21.43 -14.20 34.44
N LYS A 121 20.48 -15.00 34.96
CA LYS A 121 20.78 -16.07 35.92
C LYS A 121 20.43 -17.41 35.29
N THR A 122 21.48 -18.13 34.89
CA THR A 122 21.50 -19.57 34.63
C THR A 122 21.97 -20.29 35.89
N ASP A 123 21.27 -21.35 36.30
CA ASP A 123 21.70 -22.54 37.08
C ASP A 123 20.43 -23.38 37.32
N THR A 124 20.10 -24.44 36.58
CA THR A 124 20.64 -25.82 36.57
C THR A 124 20.39 -26.62 37.87
N THR A 125 19.26 -27.38 37.88
CA THR A 125 19.13 -28.82 38.30
C THR A 125 19.05 -29.15 39.82
N PRO A 126 18.49 -30.32 40.31
CA PRO A 126 17.72 -31.44 39.71
C PRO A 126 16.38 -31.86 40.41
N ALA A 127 15.61 -32.69 39.67
CA ALA A 127 14.89 -33.95 40.01
C ALA A 127 14.25 -34.19 41.40
N ASN A 128 12.97 -34.61 41.44
CA ASN A 128 12.52 -36.03 41.42
C ASN A 128 11.04 -36.14 41.89
N GLU A 129 10.42 -37.27 41.51
CA GLU A 129 9.16 -37.89 41.98
C GLU A 129 7.83 -37.34 41.41
N ALA A 130 6.83 -38.14 41.03
CA ALA A 130 6.67 -39.58 40.77
C ALA A 130 5.22 -39.77 40.21
N GLY A 131 5.00 -40.81 39.38
CA GLY A 131 3.68 -41.41 39.08
C GLY A 131 2.89 -40.75 37.93
N GLN A 132 2.79 -41.27 36.70
CA GLN A 132 2.40 -42.59 36.15
C GLN A 132 0.88 -42.90 36.23
N THR A 133 0.25 -42.95 35.05
CA THR A 133 -0.82 -43.90 34.62
C THR A 133 -0.94 -43.76 33.08
N THR A 134 -0.43 -44.72 32.27
CA THR A 134 -1.16 -45.85 31.61
C THR A 134 -2.22 -45.38 30.60
N ASP A 135 -2.41 -45.86 29.38
CA ASP A 135 -1.94 -46.95 28.50
C ASP A 135 -2.51 -46.53 27.10
N LYS A 136 -2.06 -46.94 25.91
CA LYS A 136 -2.07 -48.32 25.40
C LYS A 136 -1.58 -48.32 23.94
N ALA A 137 -0.85 -49.36 23.57
CA ALA A 137 -0.21 -49.62 22.28
C ALA A 137 -1.06 -50.44 21.29
N ALA A 138 -0.75 -50.32 19.99
CA ALA A 138 -0.74 -51.35 18.94
C ALA A 138 0.02 -50.75 17.71
N ASP A 139 1.29 -51.09 17.46
CA ASP A 139 1.82 -52.23 16.65
C ASP A 139 1.46 -52.09 15.13
N VAL A 140 2.28 -51.48 14.23
CA VAL A 140 3.58 -51.87 13.57
C VAL A 140 3.40 -53.05 12.56
N PRO A 141 4.14 -53.24 11.43
CA PRO A 141 5.05 -52.42 10.59
C PRO A 141 4.79 -52.51 9.04
N SER A 142 5.69 -51.91 8.23
CA SER A 142 6.38 -52.53 7.06
C SER A 142 6.29 -51.70 5.76
N GLU A 143 7.33 -50.90 5.44
CA GLU A 143 8.49 -51.17 4.54
C GLU A 143 8.21 -50.91 3.05
N GLY A 144 9.18 -50.25 2.39
CA GLY A 144 9.24 -50.01 0.95
C GLY A 144 9.47 -48.52 0.62
N MET A 145 10.70 -47.97 0.72
CA MET A 145 11.72 -47.96 -0.35
C MET A 145 11.28 -47.02 -1.48
N GLU A 146 11.86 -45.85 -1.70
CA GLU A 146 13.20 -45.58 -2.26
C GLU A 146 13.35 -44.05 -2.42
N GLY A 147 14.57 -43.53 -2.51
CA GLY A 147 14.81 -42.22 -3.14
C GLY A 147 15.48 -41.16 -2.28
N ILE A 148 16.78 -41.31 -2.12
CA ILE A 148 17.75 -40.32 -1.65
C ILE A 148 17.74 -39.15 -2.64
N GLU A 149 17.58 -37.88 -2.21
CA GLU A 149 18.26 -36.72 -2.86
C GLU A 149 18.46 -35.58 -1.84
N THR A 150 19.69 -35.52 -1.33
CA THR A 150 20.59 -34.35 -1.35
C THR A 150 19.97 -32.96 -1.21
N VAL A 151 20.39 -32.26 -0.15
CA VAL A 151 20.34 -30.79 -0.06
C VAL A 151 20.94 -30.17 -1.34
N THR A 152 20.15 -29.43 -2.11
CA THR A 152 20.66 -28.48 -3.10
C THR A 152 19.80 -27.22 -3.12
N SER A 153 20.53 -26.11 -3.14
CA SER A 153 20.16 -24.69 -3.20
C SER A 153 18.81 -24.34 -3.87
N PRO A 154 18.12 -23.28 -3.40
CA PRO A 154 16.99 -22.70 -4.13
C PRO A 154 17.39 -22.27 -5.55
N PRO A 155 16.50 -22.42 -6.55
CA PRO A 155 16.79 -22.07 -7.93
C PRO A 155 17.04 -20.55 -8.08
N PRO A 156 17.96 -20.14 -8.98
CA PRO A 156 18.26 -18.74 -9.21
C PRO A 156 17.01 -17.99 -9.74
N PRO A 157 16.87 -16.68 -9.41
CA PRO A 157 15.78 -15.86 -9.90
C PRO A 157 15.73 -15.84 -11.43
N PRO A 158 14.53 -15.78 -12.05
CA PRO A 158 14.40 -15.69 -13.50
C PRO A 158 15.16 -14.45 -14.02
N PRO A 159 15.82 -14.54 -15.18
CA PRO A 159 16.56 -13.43 -15.76
C PRO A 159 15.64 -12.21 -15.96
N PRO A 160 16.19 -10.99 -15.86
CA PRO A 160 15.43 -9.76 -16.10
C PRO A 160 14.71 -9.83 -17.45
N PRO A 161 13.47 -9.34 -17.55
CA PRO A 161 12.73 -9.36 -18.80
C PRO A 161 13.57 -8.66 -19.89
N PRO A 162 13.76 -9.29 -21.06
CA PRO A 162 14.51 -8.69 -22.13
C PRO A 162 13.87 -7.33 -22.51
N PRO A 163 14.65 -6.37 -23.05
CA PRO A 163 14.09 -5.16 -23.62
C PRO A 163 12.97 -5.52 -24.60
N GLY A 164 11.89 -4.73 -24.62
CA GLY A 164 10.65 -5.07 -25.35
C GLY A 164 10.78 -5.32 -26.86
N LYS A 165 11.95 -5.07 -27.46
CA LYS A 165 12.27 -5.45 -28.85
C LYS A 165 12.71 -6.92 -28.99
N GLU A 166 13.52 -7.42 -28.06
CA GLU A 166 14.05 -8.80 -28.11
C GLU A 166 12.95 -9.84 -27.81
N ILE A 167 11.91 -9.44 -27.08
CA ILE A 167 10.71 -10.27 -26.85
C ILE A 167 9.94 -10.51 -28.16
N LEU A 168 9.90 -9.52 -29.08
CA LEU A 168 9.19 -9.63 -30.36
C LEU A 168 9.92 -10.55 -31.36
N GLU A 169 11.23 -10.76 -31.18
CA GLU A 169 12.01 -11.73 -31.94
C GLU A 169 11.71 -13.18 -31.53
N THR A 170 11.17 -13.38 -30.32
CA THR A 170 10.93 -14.71 -29.76
C THR A 170 9.62 -15.32 -30.30
N GLU A 171 9.66 -16.56 -30.78
CA GLU A 171 8.47 -17.28 -31.27
C GLU A 171 7.42 -17.52 -30.18
N GLN A 172 7.87 -17.63 -28.93
CA GLN A 172 7.02 -17.82 -27.76
C GLN A 172 6.04 -16.65 -27.56
N PHE A 173 6.45 -15.41 -27.86
CA PHE A 173 5.57 -14.24 -27.79
C PHE A 173 4.42 -14.36 -28.81
N TRP A 174 4.75 -14.71 -30.06
CA TRP A 174 3.75 -14.85 -31.12
C TRP A 174 2.79 -16.02 -30.86
N LYS A 175 3.28 -17.10 -30.24
CA LYS A 175 2.44 -18.23 -29.81
C LYS A 175 1.47 -17.85 -28.68
N ASP A 176 1.93 -17.09 -27.70
CA ASP A 176 1.07 -16.58 -26.61
C ASP A 176 0.04 -15.58 -27.13
N LEU A 177 0.44 -14.69 -28.06
CA LEU A 177 -0.46 -13.77 -28.74
C LEU A 177 -1.55 -14.48 -29.54
N GLN A 178 -1.20 -15.58 -30.22
CA GLN A 178 -2.16 -16.42 -30.92
C GLN A 178 -3.17 -17.03 -29.93
N GLY A 179 -2.69 -17.62 -28.84
CA GLY A 179 -3.57 -18.18 -27.80
C GLY A 179 -4.48 -17.13 -27.15
N TYR A 180 -4.00 -15.90 -26.95
CA TYR A 180 -4.82 -14.78 -26.48
C TYR A 180 -5.93 -14.41 -27.48
N LEU A 181 -5.61 -14.37 -28.77
CA LEU A 181 -6.57 -14.06 -29.82
C LEU A 181 -7.62 -15.16 -29.98
N GLU A 182 -7.21 -16.43 -29.92
CA GLU A 182 -8.13 -17.58 -29.92
C GLU A 182 -9.15 -17.50 -28.78
N GLN A 183 -8.70 -17.13 -27.57
CA GLN A 183 -9.60 -16.97 -26.42
C GLN A 183 -10.62 -15.84 -26.59
N ARG A 184 -10.25 -14.77 -27.31
CA ARG A 184 -11.09 -13.57 -27.48
C ARG A 184 -12.00 -13.64 -28.68
N ILE A 185 -11.49 -14.14 -29.80
CA ILE A 185 -12.18 -14.19 -31.08
C ILE A 185 -12.96 -15.50 -31.22
N LYS A 186 -12.56 -16.57 -30.50
CA LYS A 186 -13.12 -17.93 -30.60
C LYS A 186 -13.03 -18.50 -32.02
N ASP A 187 -12.12 -17.97 -32.81
CA ASP A 187 -11.80 -18.42 -34.16
C ASP A 187 -10.28 -18.59 -34.26
N GLU A 188 -9.85 -19.83 -34.48
CA GLU A 188 -8.45 -20.22 -34.59
C GLU A 188 -7.83 -19.80 -35.92
N ALA A 189 -8.61 -19.83 -37.01
CA ALA A 189 -8.14 -19.47 -38.33
C ALA A 189 -7.90 -17.96 -38.46
N GLU A 190 -8.83 -17.15 -37.93
CA GLU A 190 -8.68 -15.69 -37.89
C GLU A 190 -7.53 -15.27 -36.95
N ALA A 191 -7.41 -15.91 -35.79
CA ALA A 191 -6.32 -15.64 -34.84
C ALA A 191 -4.94 -15.92 -35.46
N ALA A 192 -4.76 -17.08 -36.11
CA ALA A 192 -3.51 -17.41 -36.79
C ALA A 192 -3.19 -16.44 -37.93
N SER A 193 -4.19 -16.06 -38.74
CA SER A 193 -4.03 -15.11 -39.85
C SER A 193 -3.58 -13.72 -39.37
N LEU A 194 -4.16 -13.22 -38.28
CA LEU A 194 -3.79 -11.93 -37.68
C LEU A 194 -2.35 -11.93 -37.17
N VAL A 195 -1.94 -13.00 -36.48
CA VAL A 195 -0.57 -13.16 -35.97
C VAL A 195 0.44 -13.19 -37.12
N GLN A 196 0.15 -13.94 -38.20
CA GLN A 196 1.02 -13.98 -39.38
C GLN A 196 1.14 -12.61 -40.06
N LYS A 197 0.02 -11.90 -40.21
CA LYS A 197 0.01 -10.55 -40.79
C LYS A 197 0.84 -9.57 -39.96
N TRP A 198 0.66 -9.55 -38.65
CA TRP A 198 1.40 -8.66 -37.75
C TRP A 198 2.89 -9.02 -37.67
N LYS A 199 3.23 -10.30 -37.66
CA LYS A 199 4.64 -10.75 -37.72
C LYS A 199 5.29 -10.30 -39.02
N GLY A 200 4.59 -10.44 -40.16
CA GLY A 200 5.08 -9.98 -41.45
C GLY A 200 5.21 -8.45 -41.57
N ASP A 201 4.27 -7.69 -40.99
CA ASP A 201 4.34 -6.22 -40.95
C ASP A 201 5.45 -5.72 -40.02
N TRP A 202 5.71 -6.42 -38.91
CA TRP A 202 6.81 -6.12 -38.00
C TRP A 202 8.17 -6.38 -38.65
N GLN A 203 8.35 -7.52 -39.34
CA GLN A 203 9.58 -7.84 -40.08
C GLN A 203 9.89 -6.87 -41.23
N ARG A 204 8.88 -6.16 -41.74
CA ARG A 204 9.06 -5.13 -42.79
C ARG A 204 9.42 -3.74 -42.23
N ARG A 205 9.26 -3.55 -40.92
CA ARG A 205 9.42 -2.25 -40.26
C ARG A 205 10.86 -1.99 -39.80
N ASP A 206 11.61 -3.04 -39.50
CA ASP A 206 13.07 -3.00 -39.34
C ASP A 206 13.77 -3.19 -40.69
#